data_AF-A0A0S8FFU9-F1
#
_entry.id   AF-A0A0S8FFU9-F1
#
_cell.length_a   1.000
_cell.length_b   1.000
_cell.length_c   1.000
_cell.angle_alpha   90.00
_cell.angle_beta   90.00
_cell.angle_gamma   90.00
#
_symmetry.space_group_name_H-M   'P 1'
#
loop_
_entity.id
_entity.type
_entity.pdbx_description
1 polymer ?
#
loop_
_entity_poly.entity_id
_entity_poly.type
_entity_poly.pdbx_seq_one_letter_code
_entity_poly.pdbx_strand_id
1 'polypeptide(L)'
;PELDSLVFYMEPGTISEAVRSPFGYHIVRVTDREEPDLEEVREEYRLGLMEGRVEDSERAYIDSLFDAARARPVDGAVDVVKAIVNSPRLRRLSPAEQSAALARYRGGSLTLGEWAHWAIRHFPESQRLFGGDSTAVVTNLIELVRNELLVRAAREMGYSVSEEAFDTLQARGYRELTSVVTVSGLRRDKLVSGEQTIQEAVDQVLTEVLTQERSPAPLARAAPALKLGHTYQVYPDRYSEVVERMIAIRLESLSASPPLEPGS
;
A
#
# COMPACT_ATOMS: atom_id res chain seq x y z
N PRO A 1 -9.63 27.57 -2.65
CA PRO A 1 -11.00 28.03 -2.35
C PRO A 1 -11.12 29.55 -2.18
N GLU A 2 -10.27 30.17 -1.34
CA GLU A 2 -10.36 31.61 -1.02
C GLU A 2 -10.08 32.51 -2.24
N LEU A 3 -9.14 32.14 -3.10
CA LEU A 3 -8.82 32.89 -4.32
C LEU A 3 -9.95 32.83 -5.37
N ASP A 4 -10.44 31.64 -5.71
CA ASP A 4 -11.48 31.47 -6.73
C ASP A 4 -12.77 32.21 -6.35
N SER A 5 -13.19 32.07 -5.09
CA SER A 5 -14.37 32.77 -4.59
C SER A 5 -14.20 34.29 -4.66
N LEU A 6 -13.03 34.83 -4.30
CA LEU A 6 -12.77 36.26 -4.35
C LEU A 6 -12.88 36.82 -5.78
N VAL A 7 -12.29 36.14 -6.77
CA VAL A 7 -12.33 36.56 -8.18
C VAL A 7 -13.77 36.68 -8.69
N PHE A 8 -14.66 35.77 -8.28
CA PHE A 8 -16.07 35.81 -8.69
C PHE A 8 -16.88 36.98 -8.10
N TYR A 9 -16.47 37.55 -6.97
CA TYR A 9 -17.16 38.70 -6.34
C TYR A 9 -16.55 40.07 -6.67
N MET A 10 -15.40 40.10 -7.33
CA MET A 10 -14.72 41.34 -7.70
C MET A 10 -15.29 41.96 -8.99
N GLU A 11 -15.36 43.28 -9.03
CA GLU A 11 -15.71 44.02 -10.24
C GLU A 11 -14.53 44.07 -11.23
N PRO A 12 -14.77 43.99 -12.55
CA PRO A 12 -13.74 44.21 -13.56
C PRO A 12 -12.96 45.52 -13.34
N GLY A 13 -11.64 45.45 -13.51
CA GLY A 13 -10.70 46.53 -13.24
C GLY A 13 -10.19 46.61 -11.79
N THR A 14 -10.81 45.91 -10.85
CA THR A 14 -10.43 45.94 -9.42
C THR A 14 -9.21 45.06 -9.15
N ILE A 15 -8.29 45.55 -8.31
CA ILE A 15 -7.13 44.79 -7.79
C ILE A 15 -7.46 44.29 -6.39
N SER A 16 -7.20 43.02 -6.11
CA SER A 16 -7.44 42.41 -4.80
C SER A 16 -6.39 42.82 -3.77
N GLU A 17 -6.71 42.67 -2.49
CA GLU A 17 -5.68 42.52 -1.47
C GLU A 17 -4.93 41.19 -1.66
N ALA A 18 -3.79 41.02 -0.97
CA ALA A 18 -2.99 39.81 -1.08
C ALA A 18 -3.74 38.61 -0.45
N VAL A 19 -4.09 37.62 -1.28
CA VAL A 19 -4.78 36.40 -0.87
C VAL A 19 -3.77 35.29 -0.66
N ARG A 20 -3.90 34.56 0.45
CA ARG A 20 -3.09 33.37 0.71
C ARG A 20 -3.76 32.15 0.10
N SER A 21 -2.99 31.30 -0.58
CA SER A 21 -3.42 30.00 -1.07
C SER A 21 -2.39 28.92 -0.67
N PRO A 22 -2.67 27.63 -0.88
CA PRO A 22 -1.67 26.56 -0.71
C PRO A 22 -0.40 26.75 -1.55
N PHE A 23 -0.47 27.54 -2.63
CA PHE A 23 0.64 27.80 -3.55
C PHE A 23 1.39 29.11 -3.25
N GLY A 24 0.98 29.88 -2.24
CA GLY A 24 1.65 31.13 -1.84
C GLY A 24 0.70 32.31 -1.69
N TYR A 25 1.19 33.51 -2.02
CA TYR A 25 0.41 34.75 -1.98
C TYR A 25 0.11 35.22 -3.40
N HIS A 26 -1.13 35.66 -3.64
CA HIS A 26 -1.62 36.09 -4.92
C HIS A 26 -2.26 37.48 -4.81
N ILE A 27 -1.96 38.35 -5.78
CA ILE A 27 -2.70 39.59 -6.03
C ILE A 27 -3.32 39.42 -7.41
N VAL A 28 -4.64 39.54 -7.51
CA VAL A 28 -5.38 39.32 -8.76
C VAL A 28 -6.07 40.61 -9.19
N ARG A 29 -6.16 40.80 -10.50
CA ARG A 29 -6.96 41.87 -11.11
C ARG A 29 -7.93 41.23 -12.09
N VAL A 30 -9.23 41.42 -11.87
CA VAL A 30 -10.24 40.99 -12.83
C VAL A 30 -10.16 41.93 -14.03
N THR A 31 -9.88 41.42 -15.22
CA THR A 31 -9.78 42.26 -16.43
C THR A 31 -11.11 42.42 -17.14
N ASP A 32 -11.91 41.36 -17.17
CA ASP A 32 -13.21 41.32 -17.84
C ASP A 32 -14.10 40.23 -17.19
N ARG A 33 -15.39 40.25 -17.52
CA ARG A 33 -16.36 39.23 -17.12
C ARG A 33 -17.14 38.76 -18.33
N GLU A 34 -16.96 37.50 -18.67
CA GLU A 34 -17.72 36.84 -19.73
C GLU A 34 -18.84 36.00 -19.10
N GLU A 35 -20.08 36.24 -19.50
CA GLU A 35 -21.21 35.36 -19.25
C GLU A 35 -21.51 34.62 -20.57
N PRO A 36 -21.02 33.39 -20.75
CA PRO A 36 -21.26 32.65 -21.98
C PRO A 36 -22.77 32.34 -22.12
N ASP A 37 -23.26 32.24 -23.36
CA ASP A 37 -24.63 31.80 -23.58
C ASP A 37 -24.77 30.37 -23.06
N LEU A 38 -25.90 30.08 -22.41
CA LEU A 38 -26.20 28.74 -21.92
C LEU A 38 -26.10 27.70 -23.03
N GLU A 39 -26.42 28.04 -24.28
CA GLU A 39 -26.27 27.12 -25.41
C GLU A 39 -24.81 26.79 -25.73
N GLU A 40 -23.89 27.74 -25.56
CA GLU A 40 -22.45 27.57 -25.82
C GLU A 40 -21.79 26.66 -24.78
N VAL A 41 -22.23 26.73 -23.52
CA VAL A 41 -21.68 25.93 -22.42
C VAL A 41 -22.56 24.74 -22.03
N ARG A 42 -23.67 24.51 -22.74
CA ARG A 42 -24.66 23.46 -22.43
C ARG A 42 -24.02 22.09 -22.22
N GLU A 43 -23.15 21.68 -23.14
CA GLU A 43 -22.52 20.37 -23.10
C GLU A 43 -21.50 20.23 -21.97
N GLU A 44 -20.71 21.26 -21.68
CA GLU A 44 -19.77 21.27 -20.55
C GLU A 44 -20.52 21.15 -19.21
N TYR A 45 -21.57 21.95 -19.03
CA TYR A 45 -22.44 21.86 -17.85
C TYR A 45 -23.13 20.49 -17.76
N ARG A 46 -23.62 19.94 -18.88
CA ARG A 46 -24.25 18.61 -18.91
C ARG A 46 -23.26 17.54 -18.47
N LEU A 47 -22.01 17.57 -18.97
CA LEU A 47 -20.96 16.64 -18.59
C LEU A 47 -20.60 16.77 -17.10
N GLY A 48 -20.42 18.00 -16.60
CA GLY A 48 -20.13 18.22 -15.17
C GLY A 48 -21.27 17.75 -14.26
N LEU A 49 -22.53 17.98 -14.66
CA LEU A 49 -23.70 17.47 -13.93
C LEU A 49 -23.80 15.93 -13.99
N MET A 50 -23.40 15.32 -15.12
CA MET A 50 -23.38 13.87 -15.24
C MET A 50 -22.27 13.25 -14.38
N GLU A 51 -21.09 13.83 -14.35
CA GLU A 51 -19.97 13.36 -13.52
C GLU A 51 -20.35 13.36 -12.04
N GLY A 52 -20.89 14.48 -11.54
CA GLY A 52 -21.38 14.54 -10.15
C GLY A 52 -22.53 13.56 -9.86
N ARG A 53 -23.43 13.35 -10.83
CA ARG A 53 -24.52 12.36 -10.69
C ARG A 53 -24.03 10.92 -10.68
N VAL A 54 -22.97 10.60 -11.40
CA VAL A 54 -22.37 9.27 -11.39
C VAL A 54 -21.81 8.98 -10.02
N GLU A 55 -21.01 9.90 -9.44
CA GLU A 55 -20.46 9.73 -8.09
C GLU A 55 -21.55 9.55 -7.02
N ASP A 56 -22.60 10.39 -7.06
CA ASP A 56 -23.73 10.28 -6.14
C ASP A 56 -24.46 8.94 -6.28
N SER A 57 -24.66 8.49 -7.52
CA SER A 57 -25.34 7.21 -7.81
C SER A 57 -24.50 6.02 -7.37
N GLU A 58 -23.18 6.05 -7.59
CA GLU A 58 -22.23 5.04 -7.12
C GLU A 58 -22.23 4.95 -5.60
N ARG A 59 -22.16 6.09 -4.91
CA ARG A 59 -22.22 6.14 -3.44
C ARG A 59 -23.52 5.56 -2.92
N ALA A 60 -24.66 5.99 -3.48
CA ALA A 60 -25.98 5.50 -3.10
C ALA A 60 -26.11 3.98 -3.34
N TYR A 61 -25.54 3.47 -4.44
CA TYR A 61 -25.52 2.04 -4.71
C TYR A 61 -24.70 1.28 -3.67
N ILE A 62 -23.47 1.71 -3.36
CA ILE A 62 -22.62 1.06 -2.35
C ILE A 62 -23.28 1.13 -0.96
N ASP A 63 -23.89 2.26 -0.60
CA ASP A 63 -24.66 2.40 0.64
C ASP A 63 -25.81 1.38 0.69
N SER A 64 -26.55 1.22 -0.41
CA SER A 64 -27.63 0.23 -0.51
C SER A 64 -27.13 -1.20 -0.31
N LEU A 65 -25.95 -1.55 -0.82
CA LEU A 65 -25.33 -2.86 -0.60
C LEU A 65 -24.98 -3.07 0.87
N PHE A 66 -24.39 -2.05 1.50
CA PHE A 66 -23.99 -2.09 2.90
C PHE A 66 -25.19 -2.26 3.84
N ASP A 67 -26.27 -1.52 3.57
CA ASP A 67 -27.52 -1.59 4.32
C ASP A 67 -28.25 -2.92 4.12
N ALA A 68 -28.35 -3.40 2.88
CA ALA A 68 -28.94 -4.70 2.56
C ALA A 68 -28.19 -5.86 3.23
N ALA A 69 -26.86 -5.74 3.32
CA ALA A 69 -26.01 -6.69 4.00
C ALA A 69 -26.06 -6.57 5.54
N ARG A 70 -26.72 -5.53 6.10
CA ARG A 70 -26.78 -5.24 7.54
C ARG A 70 -25.39 -5.25 8.18
N ALA A 71 -24.42 -4.69 7.48
CA ALA A 71 -23.03 -4.71 7.91
C ALA A 71 -22.80 -3.88 9.19
N ARG A 72 -22.14 -4.48 10.18
CA ARG A 72 -21.81 -3.82 11.46
C ARG A 72 -20.44 -4.28 11.99
N PRO A 73 -19.60 -3.36 12.51
CA PRO A 73 -18.44 -3.73 13.31
C PRO A 73 -18.86 -4.57 14.53
N VAL A 74 -17.99 -5.49 14.95
CA VAL A 74 -18.18 -6.24 16.20
C VAL A 74 -17.84 -5.35 17.40
N ASP A 75 -18.52 -5.54 18.52
CA ASP A 75 -18.20 -4.85 19.78
C ASP A 75 -16.72 -5.08 20.16
N GLY A 76 -16.01 -3.99 20.47
CA GLY A 76 -14.58 -4.03 20.80
C GLY A 76 -13.63 -4.22 19.61
N ALA A 77 -14.12 -4.26 18.36
CA ALA A 77 -13.26 -4.41 17.17
C ALA A 77 -12.19 -3.31 17.07
N VAL A 78 -12.53 -2.07 17.46
CA VAL A 78 -11.59 -0.94 17.47
C VAL A 78 -10.45 -1.18 18.46
N ASP A 79 -10.75 -1.69 19.65
CA ASP A 79 -9.76 -1.95 20.69
C ASP A 79 -8.82 -3.08 20.28
N VAL A 80 -9.38 -4.14 19.67
CA VAL A 80 -8.60 -5.24 19.08
C VAL A 80 -7.63 -4.71 18.02
N VAL A 81 -8.11 -3.89 17.08
CA VAL A 81 -7.26 -3.29 16.04
C VAL A 81 -6.16 -2.43 16.67
N LYS A 82 -6.50 -1.54 17.61
CA LYS A 82 -5.53 -0.65 18.27
C LYS A 82 -4.46 -1.42 19.04
N ALA A 83 -4.84 -2.50 19.72
CA ALA A 83 -3.91 -3.36 20.45
C ALA A 83 -2.92 -4.06 19.51
N ILE A 84 -3.38 -4.47 18.32
CA ILE A 84 -2.57 -5.23 17.38
C ILE A 84 -1.66 -4.33 16.56
N VAL A 85 -2.15 -3.16 16.12
CA VAL A 85 -1.44 -2.16 15.31
C VAL A 85 -0.10 -1.77 15.91
N ASN A 86 -0.07 -1.56 17.22
CA ASN A 86 1.14 -1.10 17.93
C ASN A 86 2.02 -2.26 18.42
N SER A 87 1.76 -3.48 17.95
CA SER A 87 2.43 -4.67 18.43
C SER A 87 3.12 -5.45 17.29
N PRO A 88 4.22 -6.17 17.60
CA PRO A 88 4.80 -7.14 16.67
C PRO A 88 3.85 -8.29 16.26
N ARG A 89 2.65 -8.38 16.86
CA ARG A 89 1.65 -9.42 16.60
C ARG A 89 0.86 -9.19 15.32
N LEU A 90 0.81 -7.97 14.78
CA LEU A 90 0.12 -7.70 13.51
C LEU A 90 0.58 -8.64 12.38
N ARG A 91 1.85 -9.04 12.40
CA ARG A 91 2.46 -9.95 11.42
C ARG A 91 2.48 -11.42 11.85
N ARG A 92 1.96 -11.74 13.05
CA ARG A 92 2.06 -13.03 13.73
C ARG A 92 0.79 -13.35 14.50
N LEU A 93 -0.35 -13.26 13.81
CA LEU A 93 -1.64 -13.63 14.38
C LEU A 93 -1.75 -15.16 14.45
N SER A 94 -2.20 -15.68 15.58
CA SER A 94 -2.59 -17.10 15.70
C SER A 94 -3.76 -17.43 14.77
N PRO A 95 -3.99 -18.71 14.40
CA PRO A 95 -5.14 -19.09 13.57
C PRO A 95 -6.50 -18.63 14.15
N ALA A 96 -6.62 -18.62 15.48
CA ALA A 96 -7.81 -18.12 16.16
C ALA A 96 -7.97 -16.60 15.99
N GLU A 97 -6.88 -15.84 16.12
CA GLU A 97 -6.91 -14.38 15.88
C GLU A 97 -7.18 -14.08 14.40
N GLN A 98 -6.58 -14.82 13.46
CA GLN A 98 -6.80 -14.61 12.03
C GLN A 98 -8.27 -14.77 11.64
N SER A 99 -8.97 -15.72 12.25
CA SER A 99 -10.40 -15.99 12.00
C SER A 99 -11.36 -15.13 12.82
N ALA A 100 -10.86 -14.32 13.75
CA ALA A 100 -11.69 -13.44 14.57
C ALA A 100 -12.35 -12.36 13.71
N ALA A 101 -13.66 -12.18 13.83
CA ALA A 101 -14.41 -11.19 13.07
C ALA A 101 -14.23 -9.78 13.66
N LEU A 102 -13.88 -8.81 12.80
CA LEU A 102 -13.88 -7.38 13.12
C LEU A 102 -15.18 -6.70 12.68
N ALA A 103 -15.82 -7.20 11.63
CA ALA A 103 -17.16 -6.79 11.22
C ALA A 103 -17.95 -7.99 10.70
N ARG A 104 -19.28 -7.96 10.85
CA ARG A 104 -20.20 -9.00 10.37
C ARG A 104 -21.19 -8.39 9.40
N TYR A 105 -21.57 -9.18 8.40
CA TYR A 105 -22.58 -8.82 7.42
C TYR A 105 -23.27 -10.09 6.89
N ARG A 106 -24.34 -9.93 6.12
CA ARG A 106 -25.11 -11.05 5.60
C ARG A 106 -24.27 -11.86 4.61
N GLY A 107 -23.98 -13.09 4.99
CA GLY A 107 -23.18 -14.02 4.18
C GLY A 107 -21.67 -13.86 4.34
N GLY A 108 -21.17 -13.21 5.40
CA GLY A 108 -19.74 -13.18 5.69
C GLY A 108 -19.33 -12.33 6.89
N SER A 109 -18.02 -12.16 7.03
CA SER A 109 -17.42 -11.29 8.02
C SER A 109 -16.07 -10.80 7.52
N LEU A 110 -15.73 -9.55 7.81
CA LEU A 110 -14.36 -9.08 7.69
C LEU A 110 -13.59 -9.58 8.91
N THR A 111 -12.56 -10.37 8.67
CA THR A 111 -11.71 -10.96 9.70
C THR A 111 -10.52 -10.07 10.03
N LEU A 112 -9.96 -10.28 11.22
CA LEU A 112 -8.73 -9.63 11.66
C LEU A 112 -7.53 -10.03 10.79
N GLY A 113 -7.50 -11.27 10.27
CA GLY A 113 -6.48 -11.70 9.31
C GLY A 113 -6.53 -10.92 8.00
N GLU A 114 -7.72 -10.78 7.40
CA GLU A 114 -7.92 -10.01 6.17
C GLU A 114 -7.55 -8.53 6.35
N TRP A 115 -7.99 -7.95 7.47
CA TRP A 115 -7.66 -6.58 7.84
C TRP A 115 -6.15 -6.39 8.03
N ALA A 116 -5.49 -7.29 8.75
CA ALA A 116 -4.05 -7.23 8.98
C ALA A 116 -3.26 -7.36 7.66
N HIS A 117 -3.68 -8.25 6.77
CA HIS A 117 -3.10 -8.40 5.43
C HIS A 117 -3.24 -7.11 4.61
N TRP A 118 -4.41 -6.47 4.66
CA TRP A 118 -4.61 -5.18 4.01
C TRP A 118 -3.68 -4.10 4.60
N ALA A 119 -3.62 -3.99 5.93
CA ALA A 119 -2.82 -2.99 6.62
C ALA A 119 -1.31 -3.14 6.32
N ILE A 120 -0.79 -4.36 6.36
CA ILE A 120 0.62 -4.66 6.07
C ILE A 120 0.99 -4.27 4.63
N ARG A 121 0.08 -4.46 3.67
CA ARG A 121 0.33 -4.14 2.26
C ARG A 121 0.29 -2.64 1.96
N HIS A 122 -0.65 -1.91 2.56
CA HIS A 122 -0.83 -0.48 2.28
C HIS A 122 0.09 0.42 3.10
N PHE A 123 0.56 -0.09 4.25
CA PHE A 123 1.40 0.69 5.17
C PHE A 123 2.60 -0.12 5.66
N PRO A 124 3.52 -0.53 4.76
CA PRO A 124 4.66 -1.37 5.12
C PRO A 124 5.65 -0.71 6.10
N GLU A 125 5.73 0.63 6.07
CA GLU A 125 6.73 1.44 6.80
C GLU A 125 6.17 2.24 7.98
N SER A 126 4.84 2.33 8.14
CA SER A 126 4.28 3.15 9.21
C SER A 126 4.38 2.44 10.56
N GLN A 127 5.24 2.94 11.44
CA GLN A 127 5.33 2.46 12.83
C GLN A 127 4.08 2.78 13.67
N ARG A 128 3.21 3.67 13.17
CA ARG A 128 1.96 4.08 13.84
C ARG A 128 0.82 4.12 12.83
N LEU A 129 0.20 2.97 12.58
CA LEU A 129 -1.05 2.96 11.83
C LEU A 129 -2.09 3.78 12.63
N PHE A 130 -2.80 4.68 11.96
CA PHE A 130 -3.90 5.50 12.50
C PHE A 130 -3.57 6.48 13.63
N GLY A 131 -2.32 6.57 14.11
CA GLY A 131 -1.93 7.54 15.15
C GLY A 131 -2.75 7.48 16.45
N GLY A 132 -3.48 6.39 16.71
CA GLY A 132 -4.40 6.24 17.84
C GLY A 132 -5.85 6.70 17.59
N ASP A 133 -6.18 7.21 16.41
CA ASP A 133 -7.53 7.67 16.05
C ASP A 133 -8.50 6.49 15.86
N SER A 134 -9.50 6.40 16.76
CA SER A 134 -10.58 5.40 16.66
C SER A 134 -11.42 5.58 15.40
N THR A 135 -11.58 6.82 14.93
CA THR A 135 -12.45 7.15 13.80
C THR A 135 -11.87 6.58 12.53
N ALA A 136 -10.58 6.81 12.28
CA ALA A 136 -9.88 6.24 11.14
C ALA A 136 -9.95 4.70 11.08
N VAL A 137 -9.88 4.02 12.24
CA VAL A 137 -10.05 2.56 12.32
C VAL A 137 -11.45 2.14 11.87
N VAL A 138 -12.50 2.77 12.41
CA VAL A 138 -13.89 2.46 12.05
C VAL A 138 -14.14 2.72 10.57
N THR A 139 -13.72 3.88 10.05
CA THR A 139 -13.84 4.22 8.64
C THR A 139 -13.20 3.14 7.77
N ASN A 140 -12.00 2.70 8.10
CA ASN A 140 -11.33 1.67 7.31
C ASN A 140 -12.03 0.31 7.35
N LEU A 141 -12.54 -0.11 8.52
CA LEU A 141 -13.32 -1.36 8.61
C LEU A 141 -14.56 -1.30 7.72
N ILE A 142 -15.25 -0.16 7.71
CA ILE A 142 -16.41 0.06 6.85
C ILE A 142 -16.00 0.00 5.37
N GLU A 143 -14.92 0.70 4.98
CA GLU A 143 -14.43 0.69 3.60
C GLU A 143 -14.06 -0.71 3.10
N LEU A 144 -13.42 -1.51 3.94
CA LEU A 144 -13.06 -2.90 3.57
C LEU A 144 -14.30 -3.77 3.38
N VAL A 145 -15.32 -3.61 4.24
CA VAL A 145 -16.60 -4.30 4.06
C VAL A 145 -17.31 -3.82 2.79
N ARG A 146 -17.31 -2.52 2.50
CA ARG A 146 -17.89 -1.95 1.26
C ARG A 146 -17.25 -2.56 0.03
N ASN A 147 -15.91 -2.63 -0.02
CA ASN A 147 -15.17 -3.23 -1.13
C ASN A 147 -15.53 -4.70 -1.34
N GLU A 148 -15.61 -5.49 -0.26
CA GLU A 148 -15.98 -6.90 -0.34
C GLU A 148 -17.42 -7.09 -0.86
N LEU A 149 -18.36 -6.30 -0.37
CA LEU A 149 -19.74 -6.32 -0.84
C LEU A 149 -19.86 -5.91 -2.31
N LEU A 150 -19.07 -4.94 -2.75
CA LEU A 150 -19.03 -4.51 -4.16
C LEU A 150 -18.50 -5.62 -5.06
N VAL A 151 -17.38 -6.25 -4.70
CA VAL A 151 -16.81 -7.39 -5.46
C VAL A 151 -17.80 -8.54 -5.52
N ARG A 152 -18.51 -8.82 -4.43
CA ARG A 152 -19.52 -9.86 -4.39
C ARG A 152 -20.73 -9.53 -5.28
N ALA A 153 -21.25 -8.31 -5.21
CA ALA A 153 -22.34 -7.86 -6.07
C ALA A 153 -21.95 -7.95 -7.55
N ALA A 154 -20.71 -7.56 -7.88
CA ALA A 154 -20.18 -7.71 -9.24
C ALA A 154 -20.20 -9.17 -9.71
N ARG A 155 -19.72 -10.11 -8.87
CA ARG A 155 -19.75 -11.55 -9.17
C ARG A 155 -21.18 -12.09 -9.32
N GLU A 156 -22.11 -11.65 -8.49
CA GLU A 156 -23.53 -12.04 -8.57
C GLU A 156 -24.20 -11.53 -9.86
N MET A 157 -23.75 -10.40 -10.38
CA MET A 157 -24.14 -9.88 -11.70
C MET A 157 -23.39 -10.54 -12.88
N GLY A 158 -22.52 -11.50 -12.62
CA GLY A 158 -21.74 -12.19 -13.64
C GLY A 158 -20.48 -11.44 -14.09
N TYR A 159 -20.10 -10.35 -13.42
CA TYR A 159 -18.82 -9.71 -13.66
C TYR A 159 -17.71 -10.52 -12.99
N SER A 160 -16.80 -11.05 -13.80
CA SER A 160 -15.57 -11.69 -13.34
C SER A 160 -14.37 -11.06 -14.03
N VAL A 161 -13.19 -11.25 -13.45
CA VAL A 161 -11.93 -10.99 -14.16
C VAL A 161 -11.87 -11.96 -15.34
N SER A 162 -11.62 -11.45 -16.55
CA SER A 162 -11.45 -12.31 -17.72
C SER A 162 -10.19 -13.17 -17.59
N GLU A 163 -10.17 -14.32 -18.28
CA GLU A 163 -8.99 -15.18 -18.33
C GLU A 163 -7.76 -14.41 -18.85
N GLU A 164 -7.93 -13.59 -19.89
CA GLU A 164 -6.88 -12.73 -20.43
C GLU A 164 -6.35 -11.72 -19.41
N ALA A 165 -7.22 -11.09 -18.62
CA ALA A 165 -6.81 -10.17 -17.58
C ALA A 165 -6.07 -10.91 -16.46
N PHE A 166 -6.53 -12.11 -16.10
CA PHE A 166 -5.86 -12.95 -15.13
C PHE A 166 -4.46 -13.38 -15.59
N ASP A 167 -4.33 -13.85 -16.83
CA ASP A 167 -3.04 -14.23 -17.43
C ASP A 167 -2.08 -13.05 -17.49
N THR A 168 -2.59 -11.86 -17.83
CA THR A 168 -1.80 -10.63 -17.83
C THR A 168 -1.28 -10.28 -16.44
N LEU A 169 -2.12 -10.41 -15.40
CA LEU A 169 -1.74 -10.19 -14.01
C LEU A 169 -0.72 -11.24 -13.53
N GLN A 170 -0.94 -12.51 -13.87
CA GLN A 170 -0.05 -13.60 -13.52
C GLN A 170 1.33 -13.44 -14.16
N ALA A 171 1.37 -13.11 -15.46
CA ALA A 171 2.60 -12.84 -16.19
C ALA A 171 3.37 -11.65 -15.60
N ARG A 172 2.66 -10.61 -15.12
CA ARG A 172 3.28 -9.49 -14.40
C ARG A 172 3.92 -9.98 -13.09
N GLY A 173 3.19 -10.75 -12.29
CA GLY A 173 3.71 -11.33 -11.04
C GLY A 173 4.97 -12.20 -11.27
N TYR A 174 4.96 -13.04 -12.29
CA TYR A 174 6.14 -13.84 -12.65
C TYR A 174 7.33 -12.98 -13.07
N ARG A 175 7.12 -11.92 -13.86
CA ARG A 175 8.20 -10.99 -14.23
C ARG A 175 8.78 -10.27 -13.02
N GLU A 176 7.94 -9.82 -12.08
CA GLU A 176 8.41 -9.19 -10.83
C GLU A 176 9.24 -10.18 -9.99
N LEU A 177 8.75 -11.40 -9.78
CA LEU A 177 9.48 -12.44 -9.06
C LEU A 177 10.81 -12.79 -9.73
N THR A 178 10.82 -12.91 -11.06
CA THR A 178 12.03 -13.20 -11.84
C THR A 178 13.04 -12.07 -11.72
N SER A 179 12.58 -10.81 -11.73
CA SER A 179 13.42 -9.64 -11.51
C SER A 179 14.06 -9.67 -10.12
N VAL A 180 13.27 -9.92 -9.06
CA VAL A 180 13.78 -10.04 -7.69
C VAL A 180 14.81 -11.15 -7.55
N VAL A 181 14.53 -12.34 -8.11
CA VAL A 181 15.44 -13.48 -8.15
C VAL A 181 16.75 -13.14 -8.87
N THR A 182 16.66 -12.42 -9.99
CA THR A 182 17.82 -12.05 -10.80
C THR A 182 18.70 -11.02 -10.07
N VAL A 183 18.09 -9.97 -9.51
CA VAL A 183 18.82 -8.89 -8.82
C VAL A 183 19.40 -9.38 -7.49
N SER A 184 18.71 -10.26 -6.77
CA SER A 184 19.23 -10.87 -5.53
C SER A 184 20.38 -11.85 -5.76
N GLY A 185 20.59 -12.35 -6.98
CA GLY A 185 21.62 -13.34 -7.29
C GLY A 185 21.21 -14.79 -7.00
N LEU A 186 20.00 -15.01 -6.50
CA LEU A 186 19.43 -16.33 -6.22
C LEU A 186 18.90 -17.00 -7.49
N ARG A 187 19.74 -17.14 -8.51
CA ARG A 187 19.33 -17.58 -9.86
C ARG A 187 18.67 -18.97 -9.86
N ARG A 188 17.67 -19.16 -10.73
CA ARG A 188 16.83 -20.36 -10.80
C ARG A 188 17.62 -21.66 -11.00
N ASP A 189 18.69 -21.63 -11.79
CA ASP A 189 19.60 -22.77 -12.03
C ASP A 189 20.28 -23.28 -10.75
N LYS A 190 20.57 -22.40 -9.79
CA LYS A 190 21.10 -22.78 -8.46
C LYS A 190 20.01 -23.34 -7.53
N LEU A 191 18.76 -22.91 -7.71
CA LEU A 191 17.64 -23.25 -6.81
C LEU A 191 16.92 -24.56 -7.15
N VAL A 192 17.15 -25.13 -8.34
CA VAL A 192 16.47 -26.37 -8.79
C VAL A 192 17.23 -27.64 -8.35
N SER A 193 18.42 -27.49 -7.77
CA SER A 193 19.38 -28.60 -7.55
C SER A 193 19.31 -29.26 -6.15
N GLY A 194 18.40 -28.82 -5.28
CA GLY A 194 18.20 -29.38 -3.94
C GLY A 194 18.58 -28.42 -2.79
N GLU A 195 18.21 -28.79 -1.57
CA GLU A 195 18.29 -27.94 -0.37
C GLU A 195 19.72 -27.44 -0.07
N GLN A 196 20.73 -28.28 -0.28
CA GLN A 196 22.13 -27.90 -0.08
C GLN A 196 22.60 -26.82 -1.06
N THR A 197 22.27 -26.94 -2.35
CA THR A 197 22.66 -25.93 -3.36
C THR A 197 21.94 -24.60 -3.13
N ILE A 198 20.70 -24.64 -2.61
CA ILE A 198 19.98 -23.45 -2.17
C ILE A 198 20.74 -22.77 -1.03
N GLN A 199 21.14 -23.54 -0.01
CA GLN A 199 21.88 -23.02 1.14
C GLN A 199 23.22 -22.37 0.72
N GLU A 200 24.01 -23.05 -0.12
CA GLU A 200 25.27 -22.52 -0.65
C GLU A 200 25.08 -21.22 -1.46
N ALA A 201 24.02 -21.15 -2.28
CA ALA A 201 23.69 -19.95 -3.04
C ALA A 201 23.27 -18.78 -2.14
N VAL A 202 22.50 -19.06 -1.08
CA VAL A 202 22.10 -18.06 -0.08
C VAL A 202 23.32 -17.55 0.69
N ASP A 203 24.17 -18.46 1.18
CA ASP A 203 25.37 -18.11 1.95
C ASP A 203 26.35 -17.28 1.12
N GLN A 204 26.51 -17.61 -0.17
CA GLN A 204 27.29 -16.81 -1.11
C GLN A 204 26.73 -15.39 -1.24
N VAL A 205 25.44 -15.24 -1.52
CA VAL A 205 24.80 -13.92 -1.68
C VAL A 205 24.90 -13.10 -0.40
N LEU A 206 24.67 -13.71 0.76
CA LEU A 206 24.81 -13.03 2.05
C LEU A 206 26.25 -12.58 2.28
N THR A 207 27.24 -13.44 2.01
CA THR A 207 28.65 -13.08 2.15
C THR A 207 29.00 -11.88 1.28
N GLU A 208 28.64 -11.91 -0.01
CA GLU A 208 28.89 -10.79 -0.94
C GLU A 208 28.24 -9.47 -0.47
N VAL A 209 27.05 -9.55 0.14
CA VAL A 209 26.37 -8.36 0.71
C VAL A 209 27.09 -7.85 1.96
N LEU A 210 27.52 -8.75 2.85
CA LEU A 210 28.20 -8.39 4.11
C LEU A 210 29.61 -7.83 3.84
N THR A 211 30.32 -8.33 2.82
CA THR A 211 31.64 -7.83 2.39
C THR A 211 31.57 -6.59 1.49
N GLN A 212 30.37 -6.15 1.10
CA GLN A 212 30.10 -5.05 0.16
C GLN A 212 30.56 -5.29 -1.28
N GLU A 213 30.77 -6.54 -1.68
CA GLU A 213 30.94 -6.93 -3.08
C GLU A 213 29.61 -6.82 -3.86
N ARG A 214 28.48 -6.86 -3.15
CA ARG A 214 27.13 -6.72 -3.69
C ARG A 214 26.28 -5.77 -2.85
N SER A 215 25.43 -4.97 -3.51
CA SER A 215 24.39 -4.20 -2.83
C SER A 215 23.18 -5.07 -2.48
N PRO A 216 22.56 -4.90 -1.29
CA PRO A 216 21.37 -5.65 -0.92
C PRO A 216 20.21 -5.35 -1.89
N ALA A 217 19.58 -6.40 -2.41
CA ALA A 217 18.46 -6.28 -3.34
C ALA A 217 17.14 -6.07 -2.57
N PRO A 218 16.36 -5.00 -2.84
CA PRO A 218 15.06 -4.83 -2.24
C PRO A 218 14.11 -5.90 -2.81
N LEU A 219 13.51 -6.70 -1.92
CA LEU A 219 12.55 -7.74 -2.29
C LEU A 219 11.16 -7.18 -2.63
N ALA A 220 10.96 -5.86 -2.55
CA ALA A 220 9.76 -5.13 -2.96
C ALA A 220 8.44 -5.86 -2.61
N ARG A 221 7.54 -6.03 -3.60
CA ARG A 221 6.25 -6.71 -3.45
C ARG A 221 6.36 -8.21 -3.19
N ALA A 222 7.52 -8.83 -3.45
CA ALA A 222 7.76 -10.23 -3.17
C ALA A 222 7.96 -10.49 -1.66
N ALA A 223 8.52 -9.55 -0.91
CA ALA A 223 8.77 -9.74 0.53
C ALA A 223 7.50 -10.06 1.33
N PRO A 224 6.39 -9.31 1.24
CA PRO A 224 5.15 -9.66 1.95
C PRO A 224 4.58 -11.02 1.51
N ALA A 225 4.71 -11.38 0.24
CA ALA A 225 4.23 -12.66 -0.29
C ALA A 225 5.06 -13.85 0.24
N LEU A 226 6.39 -13.72 0.25
CA LEU A 226 7.30 -14.73 0.81
C LEU A 226 7.17 -14.90 2.33
N LYS A 227 6.67 -13.87 3.02
CA LYS A 227 6.39 -13.93 4.46
C LYS A 227 5.11 -14.70 4.79
N LEU A 228 4.18 -14.81 3.85
CA LEU A 228 2.96 -15.62 4.03
C LEU A 228 3.35 -17.11 3.97
N GLY A 229 3.29 -17.80 5.12
CA GLY A 229 3.59 -19.23 5.23
C GLY A 229 4.95 -19.58 5.84
N HIS A 230 5.83 -18.60 6.06
CA HIS A 230 7.12 -18.81 6.72
C HIS A 230 7.20 -18.01 8.03
N THR A 231 7.49 -18.70 9.14
CA THR A 231 7.82 -18.04 10.41
C THR A 231 9.19 -17.40 10.31
N TYR A 232 9.22 -16.06 10.29
CA TYR A 232 10.46 -15.29 10.41
C TYR A 232 10.41 -14.44 11.68
N GLN A 233 11.56 -14.27 12.32
CA GLN A 233 11.69 -13.49 13.55
C GLN A 233 12.87 -12.54 13.41
N VAL A 234 12.58 -11.24 13.51
CA VAL A 234 13.62 -10.21 13.69
C VAL A 234 13.82 -10.08 15.19
N TYR A 235 15.07 -10.18 15.65
CA TYR A 235 15.45 -9.99 17.05
C TYR A 235 16.08 -8.60 17.19
N PRO A 236 15.34 -7.55 17.60
CA PRO A 236 15.85 -6.18 17.62
C PRO A 236 17.03 -6.04 18.59
N ASP A 237 16.98 -6.75 19.70
CA ASP A 237 18.01 -6.73 20.74
C ASP A 237 19.35 -7.33 20.27
N ARG A 238 19.34 -8.04 19.14
CA ARG A 238 20.53 -8.62 18.50
C ARG A 238 21.13 -7.71 17.44
N TYR A 239 20.52 -6.56 17.16
CA TYR A 239 20.97 -5.68 16.08
C TYR A 239 22.41 -5.22 16.28
N SER A 240 22.77 -4.76 17.48
CA SER A 240 24.13 -4.30 17.78
C SER A 240 25.17 -5.42 17.61
N GLU A 241 24.86 -6.63 18.10
CA GLU A 241 25.73 -7.81 17.95
C GLU A 241 25.93 -8.20 16.48
N VAL A 242 24.88 -8.13 15.67
CA VAL A 242 24.95 -8.37 14.23
C VAL A 242 25.83 -7.33 13.54
N VAL A 243 25.69 -6.04 13.90
CA VAL A 243 26.51 -4.95 13.35
C VAL A 243 28.00 -5.14 13.72
N GLU A 244 28.30 -5.49 14.96
CA GLU A 244 29.68 -5.76 15.40
C GLU A 244 30.28 -6.95 14.63
N ARG A 245 29.53 -8.03 14.48
CA ARG A 245 29.95 -9.21 13.71
C ARG A 245 30.18 -8.88 12.24
N MET A 246 29.32 -8.05 11.65
CA MET A 246 29.49 -7.54 10.29
C MET A 246 30.79 -6.76 10.12
N ILE A 247 31.11 -5.87 11.07
CA ILE A 247 32.36 -5.10 11.05
C ILE A 247 33.56 -6.03 11.14
N ALA A 248 33.51 -7.05 12.00
CA ALA A 248 34.60 -8.02 12.15
C ALA A 248 34.85 -8.82 10.86
N ILE A 249 33.81 -9.40 10.26
CA ILE A 249 33.91 -10.14 8.98
C ILE A 249 34.55 -9.28 7.89
N ARG A 250 34.19 -8.00 7.86
CA ARG A 250 34.73 -7.06 6.87
C ARG A 250 36.20 -6.74 7.07
N LEU A 251 36.64 -6.60 8.31
CA LEU A 251 38.06 -6.36 8.61
C LEU A 251 38.90 -7.59 8.26
N GLU A 252 38.38 -8.79 8.52
CA GLU A 252 39.00 -10.06 8.12
C GLU A 252 39.14 -10.15 6.58
N SER A 253 38.08 -9.83 5.82
CA SER A 253 38.12 -9.89 4.35
C SER A 253 39.10 -8.87 3.74
N LEU A 254 39.20 -7.66 4.30
CA LEU A 254 40.18 -6.65 3.87
C LEU A 254 41.63 -7.08 4.14
N SER A 255 41.87 -7.82 5.22
CA SER A 255 43.19 -8.35 5.56
C SER A 255 43.62 -9.56 4.70
N ALA A 256 42.66 -10.22 4.05
CA ALA A 256 42.89 -11.39 3.19
C ALA A 256 43.11 -11.04 1.70
N SER A 257 42.89 -9.79 1.28
CA SER A 257 43.22 -9.35 -0.09
C SER A 257 44.74 -9.21 -0.26
N PRO A 258 45.34 -9.80 -1.32
CA PRO A 258 46.77 -9.63 -1.57
C PRO A 258 47.09 -8.15 -1.83
N PRO A 259 48.29 -7.67 -1.45
CA PRO A 259 48.68 -6.30 -1.74
C PRO A 259 48.62 -6.06 -3.25
N LEU A 260 48.06 -4.92 -3.66
CA LEU A 260 48.08 -4.48 -5.05
C LEU A 260 49.54 -4.47 -5.53
N GLU A 261 49.88 -5.32 -6.50
CA GLU A 261 51.21 -5.27 -7.11
C GLU A 261 51.39 -3.90 -7.79
N PRO A 262 52.51 -3.21 -7.53
CA PRO A 262 52.77 -1.92 -8.13
C PRO A 262 53.16 -2.10 -9.60
N GLY A 263 52.20 -1.90 -10.49
CA GLY A 263 52.42 -1.52 -11.89
C GLY A 263 52.65 -2.67 -12.88
N SER A 264 51.81 -2.68 -13.92
CA SER A 264 52.13 -3.15 -15.27
C SER A 264 51.38 -2.26 -16.27
#